data_AF-A0A1W1CHG6-F1
#
_entry.id   AF-A0A1W1CHG6-F1
#
_cell.length_a   1.000
_cell.length_b   1.000
_cell.length_c   1.000
_cell.angle_alpha   90.00
_cell.angle_beta   90.00
_cell.angle_gamma   90.00
#
_symmetry.space_group_name_H-M   'P 1'
#
loop_
_entity.id
_entity.type
_entity.pdbx_description
1 polymer ?
#
loop_
_entity_poly.entity_id
_entity_poly.type
_entity_poly.pdbx_seq_one_letter_code
_entity_poly.pdbx_strand_id
1 'polypeptide(L)'
;MLKLFAKHYKTGETLPDVMIEKLVRSKNFLSAMGMLRQLEFSIFDFKLHSKLYQGKAVQTLLDSIREKTALIKPPAYNKFQNGFAHIFAGGYAAGYYSYKWAEVLSADTFYAVVDEGTFGSQTAQKYLEIILHNGGAKSMQELYLELMGREADTQQLLRLSGIKS
;
A
#
# COMPACT_ATOMS: atom_id res chain seq x y z
N MET A 1 -10.23 -1.38 18.80
CA MET A 1 -8.79 -1.73 18.77
C MET A 1 -7.90 -0.71 19.49
N LEU A 2 -7.78 0.55 19.05
CA LEU A 2 -6.83 1.53 19.63
C LEU A 2 -6.84 1.63 21.17
N LYS A 3 -8.02 1.71 21.79
CA LYS A 3 -8.19 1.78 23.25
C LYS A 3 -7.57 0.62 24.04
N LEU A 4 -7.34 -0.53 23.39
CA LEU A 4 -6.76 -1.71 24.05
C LEU A 4 -5.28 -1.53 24.40
N PHE A 5 -4.54 -0.73 23.61
CA PHE A 5 -3.10 -0.57 23.77
C PHE A 5 -2.63 0.88 23.87
N ALA A 6 -3.41 1.86 23.37
CA ALA A 6 -3.04 3.27 23.40
C ALA A 6 -3.24 3.85 24.81
N LYS A 7 -2.22 3.70 25.66
CA LYS A 7 -2.16 4.24 27.02
C LYS A 7 -0.99 5.20 27.17
N HIS A 8 -1.15 6.23 27.99
CA HIS A 8 -0.09 7.19 28.28
C HIS A 8 1.07 6.50 29.01
N TYR A 9 2.30 6.67 28.54
CA TYR A 9 3.46 5.87 28.98
C TYR A 9 3.83 6.03 30.46
N LYS A 10 3.47 7.17 31.08
CA LYS A 10 3.71 7.44 32.50
C LYS A 10 2.50 7.14 33.39
N THR A 11 1.31 7.58 32.96
CA THR A 11 0.10 7.54 33.80
C THR A 11 -0.74 6.29 33.58
N GLY A 12 -0.54 5.57 32.47
CA GLY A 12 -1.33 4.41 32.10
C GLY A 12 -2.75 4.75 31.61
N GLU A 13 -3.11 6.04 31.56
CA GLU A 13 -4.44 6.49 31.13
C GLU A 13 -4.68 6.17 29.65
N THR A 14 -5.86 5.66 29.33
CA THR A 14 -6.25 5.36 27.95
C THR A 14 -6.44 6.64 27.13
N LEU A 15 -6.05 6.59 25.85
CA LEU A 15 -6.22 7.69 24.91
C LEU A 15 -7.70 8.17 24.85
N PRO A 16 -7.98 9.47 25.08
CA PRO A 16 -9.34 9.99 25.06
C PRO A 16 -10.05 9.88 23.71
N ASP A 17 -11.38 9.73 23.74
CA ASP A 17 -12.21 9.52 22.54
C ASP A 17 -12.11 10.67 21.54
N VAL A 18 -12.08 11.90 22.05
CA VAL A 18 -11.89 13.10 21.21
C VAL A 18 -10.57 13.07 20.43
N MET A 19 -9.52 12.45 20.96
CA MET A 19 -8.26 12.29 20.24
C MET A 19 -8.33 11.16 19.21
N ILE A 20 -8.97 10.04 19.55
CA ILE A 20 -9.21 8.94 18.62
C ILE A 20 -10.01 9.42 17.41
N GLU A 21 -11.08 10.19 17.63
CA GLU A 21 -11.87 10.77 16.54
C GLU A 21 -11.04 11.68 15.65
N LYS A 22 -10.18 12.54 16.24
CA LYS A 22 -9.27 13.40 15.46
C LYS A 22 -8.34 12.57 14.58
N LEU A 23 -7.73 11.51 15.13
CA LEU A 23 -6.86 10.60 14.39
C LEU A 23 -7.60 9.90 13.24
N VAL A 24 -8.82 9.41 13.50
CA VAL A 24 -9.65 8.75 12.48
C VAL A 24 -10.01 9.74 11.36
N ARG A 25 -10.37 10.98 11.69
CA ARG A 25 -10.67 12.02 10.70
C ARG A 25 -9.45 12.43 9.88
N SER A 26 -8.26 12.46 10.47
CA SER A 26 -7.03 12.85 9.79
C SER A 26 -6.32 11.71 9.05
N LYS A 27 -6.79 10.45 9.19
CA LYS A 27 -6.08 9.26 8.68
C LYS A 27 -5.76 9.31 7.17
N ASN A 28 -6.60 10.01 6.39
CA ASN A 28 -6.48 10.11 4.94
C ASN A 28 -5.84 11.43 4.48
N PHE A 29 -5.28 12.23 5.40
CA PHE A 29 -4.58 13.45 5.04
C PHE A 29 -3.40 13.13 4.12
N LEU A 30 -3.39 13.72 2.92
CA LEU A 30 -2.40 13.50 1.85
C LEU A 30 -2.31 12.07 1.30
N SER A 31 -3.31 11.21 1.54
CA SER A 31 -3.32 9.82 1.06
C SER A 31 -3.14 9.71 -0.46
N ALA A 32 -3.80 10.58 -1.24
CA ALA A 32 -3.68 10.62 -2.70
C ALA A 32 -2.26 10.99 -3.16
N MET A 33 -1.59 11.93 -2.47
CA MET A 33 -0.18 12.26 -2.76
C MET A 33 0.75 11.09 -2.44
N GLY A 34 0.52 10.40 -1.32
CA GLY A 34 1.24 9.17 -0.97
C GLY A 34 1.05 8.06 -2.01
N MET A 35 -0.19 7.89 -2.49
CA MET A 35 -0.54 6.95 -3.54
C MET A 35 0.17 7.26 -4.86
N LEU A 36 0.13 8.50 -5.33
CA LEU A 36 0.83 8.92 -6.55
C LEU A 36 2.34 8.71 -6.46
N ARG A 37 2.94 8.93 -5.28
CA ARG A 37 4.36 8.66 -5.06
C ARG A 37 4.70 7.17 -5.15
N GLN A 38 3.86 6.29 -4.61
CA GLN A 38 4.04 4.84 -4.80
C GLN A 38 3.96 4.46 -6.28
N LEU A 39 2.98 5.01 -7.02
CA LEU A 39 2.85 4.78 -8.45
C LEU A 39 4.04 5.32 -9.25
N GLU A 40 4.58 6.50 -8.91
CA GLU A 40 5.81 7.05 -9.51
C GLU A 40 6.95 6.04 -9.41
N PHE A 41 7.17 5.49 -8.21
CA PHE A 41 8.25 4.55 -7.94
C PHE A 41 8.05 3.23 -8.69
N SER A 42 6.83 2.69 -8.71
CA SER A 42 6.51 1.47 -9.45
C SER A 42 6.67 1.64 -10.96
N ILE A 43 6.21 2.76 -11.53
CA ILE A 43 6.35 3.05 -12.96
C ILE A 43 7.81 3.27 -13.32
N PHE A 44 8.57 3.95 -12.46
CA PHE A 44 10.01 4.16 -12.66
C PHE A 44 10.77 2.84 -12.67
N ASP A 45 10.56 1.99 -11.67
CA ASP A 45 11.14 0.66 -11.58
C ASP A 45 10.83 -0.19 -12.83
N PHE A 46 9.55 -0.31 -13.20
CA PHE A 46 9.14 -1.07 -14.38
C PHE A 46 9.82 -0.57 -15.66
N LYS A 47 9.78 0.75 -15.90
CA LYS A 47 10.36 1.32 -17.11
C LYS A 47 11.87 1.18 -17.12
N LEU A 48 12.52 1.38 -15.98
CA LEU A 48 13.97 1.26 -15.86
C LEU A 48 14.45 -0.15 -16.18
N HIS A 49 13.72 -1.18 -15.74
CA HIS A 49 14.08 -2.59 -16.00
C HIS A 49 13.58 -3.13 -17.35
N SER A 50 12.77 -2.37 -18.09
CA SER A 50 12.28 -2.79 -19.41
C SER A 50 13.29 -2.63 -20.55
N LYS A 51 14.32 -1.79 -20.38
CA LYS A 51 15.40 -1.58 -21.36
C LYS A 51 16.62 -0.95 -20.69
N LEU A 52 17.75 -0.94 -21.39
CA LEU A 52 18.97 -0.32 -20.88
C LEU A 52 18.89 1.21 -20.90
N TYR A 53 19.16 1.85 -19.75
CA TYR A 53 19.35 3.29 -19.63
C TYR A 53 20.73 3.57 -19.03
N GLN A 54 21.40 4.62 -19.50
CA GLN A 54 22.73 5.00 -19.04
C GLN A 54 22.84 6.51 -18.76
N GLY A 55 23.66 6.86 -17.77
CA GLY A 55 23.97 8.25 -17.43
C GLY A 55 22.72 9.12 -17.26
N LYS A 56 22.65 10.22 -18.03
CA LYS A 56 21.54 11.20 -17.95
C LYS A 56 20.18 10.60 -18.32
N ALA A 57 20.14 9.53 -19.11
CA ALA A 57 18.87 8.93 -19.56
C ALA A 57 18.01 8.40 -18.40
N VAL A 58 18.63 7.98 -17.30
CA VAL A 58 17.91 7.53 -16.08
C VAL A 58 17.17 8.70 -15.42
N GLN A 59 17.82 9.85 -15.30
CA GLN A 59 17.18 11.06 -14.76
C GLN A 59 16.06 11.55 -15.69
N THR A 60 16.29 11.57 -17.01
CA THR A 60 15.27 11.95 -17.99
C THR A 60 14.04 11.05 -17.94
N LEU A 61 14.24 9.73 -17.74
CA LEU A 61 13.14 8.80 -17.53
C LEU A 61 12.32 9.18 -16.28
N LEU A 62 12.99 9.37 -15.14
CA LEU A 62 12.33 9.73 -13.88
C LEU A 62 11.55 11.04 -14.00
N ASP A 63 12.15 12.07 -14.61
CA ASP A 63 11.52 13.37 -14.81
C ASP A 63 10.27 13.24 -15.69
N SER A 64 10.32 12.44 -16.76
CA SER A 64 9.14 12.19 -17.61
C SER A 64 7.97 11.53 -16.90
N ILE A 65 8.24 10.74 -15.85
CA ILE A 65 7.22 10.10 -15.01
C ILE A 65 6.65 11.15 -14.04
N ARG A 66 7.53 11.94 -13.42
CA ARG A 66 7.17 13.03 -12.49
C ARG A 66 6.27 14.09 -13.12
N GLU A 67 6.40 14.37 -14.41
CA GLU A 67 5.46 15.25 -15.13
C GLU A 67 4.00 14.77 -15.02
N LYS A 68 3.77 13.47 -14.82
CA LYS A 68 2.43 12.88 -14.71
C LYS A 68 2.03 12.54 -13.28
N THR A 69 2.99 12.33 -12.38
CA THR A 69 2.75 11.77 -11.04
C THR A 69 3.06 12.74 -9.90
N ALA A 70 3.94 13.72 -10.10
CA ALA A 70 4.41 14.58 -9.01
C ALA A 70 3.69 15.92 -9.00
N LEU A 71 2.77 16.10 -8.04
CA LEU A 71 2.13 17.40 -7.79
C LEU A 71 3.14 18.46 -7.33
N ILE A 72 4.13 18.05 -6.52
CA ILE A 72 5.23 18.89 -6.08
C ILE A 72 6.52 18.28 -6.62
N LYS A 73 7.16 18.99 -7.55
CA LYS A 73 8.41 18.53 -8.16
C LYS A 73 9.57 18.66 -7.16
N PRO A 74 10.34 17.59 -6.91
CA PRO A 74 11.54 17.67 -6.09
C PRO A 74 12.59 18.62 -6.72
N PRO A 75 13.47 19.24 -5.92
CA PRO A 75 14.56 20.07 -6.43
C PRO A 75 15.47 19.30 -7.41
N ALA A 76 16.05 19.98 -8.40
CA ALA A 76 16.86 19.36 -9.46
C ALA A 76 18.10 18.59 -8.96
N TYR A 77 18.61 18.95 -7.78
CA TYR A 77 19.72 18.25 -7.13
C TYR A 77 19.29 16.94 -6.44
N ASN A 78 17.99 16.64 -6.34
CA ASN A 78 17.51 15.35 -5.84
C ASN A 78 17.97 14.22 -6.77
N LYS A 79 18.55 13.17 -6.19
CA LYS A 79 19.04 11.98 -6.90
C LYS A 79 18.44 10.72 -6.31
N PHE A 80 17.11 10.73 -6.10
CA PHE A 80 16.33 9.62 -5.54
C PHE A 80 16.71 8.27 -6.18
N GLN A 81 16.81 8.22 -7.50
CA GLN A 81 17.10 7.00 -8.24
C GLN A 81 18.43 6.35 -7.83
N ASN A 82 19.41 7.11 -7.33
CA ASN A 82 20.69 6.55 -6.88
C ASN A 82 20.60 5.92 -5.49
N GLY A 83 19.56 6.23 -4.73
CA GLY A 83 19.31 5.72 -3.38
C GLY A 83 18.13 4.75 -3.30
N PHE A 84 17.61 4.27 -4.44
CA PHE A 84 16.41 3.44 -4.46
C PHE A 84 16.73 1.97 -4.10
N ALA A 85 17.04 1.73 -2.83
CA ALA A 85 17.58 0.46 -2.34
C ALA A 85 16.68 -0.76 -2.64
N HIS A 86 15.36 -0.60 -2.64
CA HIS A 86 14.42 -1.69 -2.91
C HIS A 86 14.74 -2.45 -4.21
N ILE A 87 15.05 -1.71 -5.28
CA ILE A 87 15.21 -2.28 -6.62
C ILE A 87 16.68 -2.59 -6.97
N PHE A 88 17.64 -2.05 -6.22
CA PHE A 88 19.07 -2.29 -6.47
C PHE A 88 19.74 -3.23 -5.47
N ALA A 89 19.23 -3.30 -4.24
CA ALA A 89 19.79 -4.11 -3.16
C ALA A 89 18.73 -4.98 -2.45
N GLY A 90 17.45 -4.66 -2.59
CA GLY A 90 16.36 -5.28 -1.82
C GLY A 90 15.61 -6.42 -2.50
N GLY A 91 15.95 -6.78 -3.75
CA GLY A 91 15.29 -7.87 -4.48
C GLY A 91 13.94 -7.51 -5.11
N TYR A 92 13.54 -6.24 -5.13
CA TYR A 92 12.29 -5.77 -5.75
C TYR A 92 12.48 -5.19 -7.15
N ALA A 93 13.58 -5.53 -7.83
CA ALA A 93 13.82 -5.11 -9.22
C ALA A 93 12.68 -5.58 -10.13
N ALA A 94 12.10 -4.66 -10.91
CA ALA A 94 10.90 -4.90 -11.71
C ALA A 94 9.69 -5.42 -10.91
N GLY A 95 9.68 -5.17 -9.59
CA GLY A 95 8.74 -5.73 -8.63
C GLY A 95 8.20 -4.70 -7.64
N TYR A 96 8.60 -3.42 -7.70
CA TYR A 96 8.16 -2.41 -6.73
C TYR A 96 6.64 -2.16 -6.78
N TYR A 97 5.98 -2.46 -7.90
CA TYR A 97 4.52 -2.42 -8.01
C TYR A 97 3.80 -3.37 -7.05
N SER A 98 4.49 -4.41 -6.57
CA SER A 98 3.93 -5.42 -5.66
C SER A 98 3.37 -4.82 -4.38
N TYR A 99 3.90 -3.69 -3.88
CA TYR A 99 3.32 -2.98 -2.74
C TYR A 99 1.90 -2.53 -3.02
N LYS A 100 1.67 -1.87 -4.16
CA LYS A 100 0.34 -1.35 -4.50
C LYS A 100 -0.62 -2.45 -4.91
N TRP A 101 -0.10 -3.47 -5.59
CA TRP A 101 -0.83 -4.71 -5.87
C TRP A 101 -1.34 -5.32 -4.57
N ALA A 102 -0.45 -5.65 -3.62
CA ALA A 102 -0.79 -6.25 -2.34
C ALA A 102 -1.74 -5.38 -1.50
N GLU A 103 -1.64 -4.05 -1.60
CA GLU A 103 -2.54 -3.11 -0.92
C GLU A 103 -3.98 -3.20 -1.42
N VAL A 104 -4.21 -3.58 -2.69
CA VAL A 104 -5.56 -3.84 -3.21
C VAL A 104 -6.14 -5.07 -2.51
N LEU A 105 -5.41 -6.20 -2.51
CA LEU A 105 -5.89 -7.44 -1.87
C LEU A 105 -6.16 -7.23 -0.39
N SER A 106 -5.25 -6.51 0.30
CA SER A 106 -5.36 -6.28 1.74
C SER A 106 -6.52 -5.34 2.09
N ALA A 107 -6.74 -4.26 1.33
CA ALA A 107 -7.86 -3.35 1.56
C ALA A 107 -9.21 -4.05 1.34
N ASP A 108 -9.31 -4.87 0.30
CA ASP A 108 -10.54 -5.58 -0.03
C ASP A 108 -10.87 -6.67 1.00
N THR A 109 -9.88 -7.48 1.42
CA THR A 109 -10.07 -8.43 2.53
C THR A 109 -10.36 -7.72 3.86
N PHE A 110 -9.69 -6.60 4.14
CA PHE A 110 -9.92 -5.82 5.35
C PHE A 110 -11.36 -5.33 5.45
N TYR A 111 -11.92 -4.77 4.36
CA TYR A 111 -13.30 -4.31 4.38
C TYR A 111 -14.31 -5.44 4.44
N ALA A 112 -14.04 -6.60 3.82
CA ALA A 112 -14.87 -7.79 4.03
C ALA A 112 -14.93 -8.20 5.52
N VAL A 113 -13.80 -8.16 6.24
CA VAL A 113 -13.76 -8.43 7.69
C VAL A 113 -14.47 -7.35 8.51
N VAL A 114 -14.26 -6.07 8.17
CA VAL A 114 -14.88 -4.95 8.88
C VAL A 114 -16.39 -4.94 8.70
N ASP A 115 -16.87 -5.17 7.49
CA ASP A 115 -18.30 -5.16 7.16
C ASP A 115 -19.03 -6.38 7.76
N GLU A 116 -18.31 -7.45 8.15
CA GLU A 116 -18.79 -8.56 8.98
C GLU A 116 -18.78 -8.29 10.51
N GLY A 117 -18.23 -7.16 10.97
CA GLY A 117 -18.19 -6.79 12.39
C GLY A 117 -16.85 -7.02 13.09
N THR A 118 -15.75 -7.23 12.36
CA THR A 118 -14.36 -7.43 12.85
C THR A 118 -14.12 -8.65 13.74
N PHE A 119 -14.69 -8.71 14.95
CA PHE A 119 -14.49 -9.81 15.88
C PHE A 119 -15.41 -10.99 15.55
N GLY A 120 -14.85 -12.19 15.44
CA GLY A 120 -15.61 -13.38 15.04
C GLY A 120 -15.98 -13.42 13.55
N SER A 121 -15.35 -12.57 12.72
CA SER A 121 -15.52 -12.59 11.27
C SER A 121 -15.19 -13.96 10.69
N GLN A 122 -16.11 -14.51 9.90
CA GLN A 122 -15.89 -15.75 9.18
C GLN A 122 -14.82 -15.55 8.09
N THR A 123 -14.81 -14.39 7.45
CA THR A 123 -13.75 -14.02 6.49
C THR A 123 -12.38 -13.99 7.14
N ALA A 124 -12.24 -13.51 8.39
CA ALA A 124 -10.96 -13.54 9.10
C ALA A 124 -10.49 -14.97 9.40
N GLN A 125 -11.41 -15.88 9.77
CA GLN A 125 -11.09 -17.29 9.97
C GLN A 125 -10.65 -17.96 8.66
N LYS A 126 -11.40 -17.72 7.57
CA LYS A 126 -11.02 -18.20 6.23
C LYS A 126 -9.69 -17.63 5.75
N TYR A 127 -9.36 -16.38 6.08
CA TYR A 127 -8.09 -15.78 5.72
C TYR A 127 -6.90 -16.54 6.36
N LEU A 128 -7.02 -16.94 7.63
CA LEU A 128 -6.03 -17.80 8.28
C LEU A 128 -5.88 -19.14 7.56
N GLU A 129 -7.00 -19.81 7.29
CA GLU A 129 -7.03 -21.16 6.71
C GLU A 129 -6.57 -21.20 5.25
N ILE A 130 -7.00 -20.24 4.44
CA ILE A 130 -6.77 -20.23 2.99
C ILE A 130 -5.46 -19.51 2.69
N ILE A 131 -5.23 -18.30 3.21
CA ILE A 131 -4.04 -17.51 2.85
C ILE A 131 -2.83 -17.92 3.69
N LEU A 132 -2.93 -17.79 5.02
CA LEU A 132 -1.76 -17.88 5.89
C LEU A 132 -1.21 -19.31 6.01
N HIS A 133 -2.06 -20.34 6.00
CA HIS A 133 -1.60 -21.74 6.08
C HIS A 133 -0.98 -22.27 4.78
N ASN A 134 -1.38 -21.75 3.61
CA ASN A 134 -0.91 -22.29 2.33
C ASN A 134 0.43 -21.67 1.86
N GLY A 135 0.78 -20.47 2.33
CA GLY A 135 2.02 -19.81 1.93
C GLY A 135 2.20 -19.75 0.41
N GLY A 136 3.32 -20.26 -0.11
CA GLY A 136 3.62 -20.33 -1.54
C GLY A 136 3.19 -21.62 -2.25
N ALA A 137 2.39 -22.49 -1.62
CA ALA A 137 2.00 -23.79 -2.20
C ALA A 137 0.99 -23.68 -3.36
N LYS A 138 0.22 -22.60 -3.42
CA LYS A 138 -0.71 -22.23 -4.50
C LYS A 138 -0.44 -20.80 -4.95
N SER A 139 -0.90 -20.43 -6.14
CA SER A 139 -0.80 -19.05 -6.59
C SER A 139 -1.66 -18.12 -5.73
N MET A 140 -1.19 -16.89 -5.50
CA MET A 140 -1.97 -15.90 -4.73
C MET A 140 -3.33 -15.60 -5.38
N GLN A 141 -3.42 -15.68 -6.71
CA GLN A 141 -4.68 -15.49 -7.45
C GLN A 141 -5.70 -16.58 -7.11
N GLU A 142 -5.29 -17.86 -7.12
CA GLU A 142 -6.15 -18.98 -6.74
C GLU A 142 -6.60 -18.87 -5.28
N LEU A 143 -5.65 -18.63 -4.37
CA LEU A 143 -5.96 -18.48 -2.94
C LEU A 143 -6.92 -17.32 -2.67
N TYR A 144 -6.76 -16.21 -3.40
CA TYR A 144 -7.64 -15.06 -3.24
C TYR A 144 -9.05 -15.32 -3.78
N LEU A 145 -9.16 -16.01 -4.91
CA LEU A 145 -10.45 -16.42 -5.45
C LEU A 145 -11.15 -17.41 -4.52
N GLU A 146 -10.42 -18.34 -3.92
CA GLU A 146 -10.92 -19.28 -2.90
C GLU A 146 -11.44 -18.54 -1.65
N LEU A 147 -10.71 -17.52 -1.18
CA LEU A 147 -11.09 -16.70 -0.04
C LEU A 147 -12.33 -15.84 -0.31
N MET A 148 -12.29 -15.06 -1.40
CA MET A 148 -13.25 -13.97 -1.64
C MET A 148 -14.41 -14.38 -2.56
N GLY A 149 -14.29 -15.49 -3.30
CA GLY A 149 -15.25 -15.92 -4.31
C GLY A 149 -15.32 -15.03 -5.55
N ARG A 150 -14.44 -14.03 -5.65
CA ARG A 150 -14.34 -13.06 -6.75
C ARG A 150 -12.92 -12.50 -6.83
N GLU A 151 -12.63 -11.80 -7.92
CA GLU A 151 -11.40 -10.99 -8.04
C GLU A 151 -11.41 -9.80 -7.06
N ALA A 152 -10.21 -9.25 -6.81
CA ALA A 152 -10.03 -8.14 -5.89
C ALA A 152 -10.64 -6.84 -6.41
N ASP A 153 -11.39 -6.16 -5.56
CA ASP A 153 -12.05 -4.90 -5.89
C ASP A 153 -11.19 -3.70 -5.51
N THR A 154 -10.65 -3.03 -6.54
CA THR A 154 -9.84 -1.81 -6.38
C THR A 154 -10.59 -0.66 -5.69
N GLN A 155 -11.93 -0.65 -5.69
CA GLN A 155 -12.71 0.37 -5.00
C GLN A 155 -12.49 0.34 -3.49
N GLN A 156 -12.17 -0.83 -2.92
CA GLN A 156 -11.89 -0.94 -1.49
C GLN A 156 -10.60 -0.23 -1.08
N LEU A 157 -9.59 -0.21 -1.96
CA LEU A 157 -8.38 0.59 -1.75
C LEU A 157 -8.65 2.10 -1.83
N LEU A 158 -9.55 2.53 -2.73
CA LEU A 158 -9.97 3.93 -2.82
C LEU A 158 -10.77 4.33 -1.57
N ARG A 159 -11.70 3.48 -1.11
CA ARG A 159 -12.42 3.62 0.17
C ARG A 159 -11.45 3.75 1.34
N LEU A 160 -10.43 2.89 1.40
CA LEU A 160 -9.38 2.95 2.44
C LEU A 160 -8.68 4.30 2.44
N SER A 161 -8.32 4.77 1.24
CA SER A 161 -7.61 6.03 1.01
C SER A 161 -8.50 7.28 1.16
N GLY A 162 -9.81 7.12 1.33
CA GLY A 162 -10.77 8.23 1.39
C GLY A 162 -11.01 8.91 0.05
N ILE A 163 -10.73 8.24 -1.06
CA ILE A 163 -10.97 8.72 -2.41
C ILE A 163 -12.32 8.17 -2.85
N LYS A 164 -13.26 9.05 -3.18
CA LYS A 164 -14.56 8.66 -3.74
C LYS A 164 -14.42 8.49 -5.25
N SER A 165 -14.94 7.38 -5.77
CA SER A 165 -15.18 7.17 -7.20
C SER A 165 -16.39 7.93 -7.71
#